data_AF-A0A291DJR4-F1
#
_entry.id   AF-A0A291DJR4-F1
#
_cell.length_a   1.000
_cell.length_b   1.000
_cell.length_c   1.000
_cell.angle_alpha   90.00
_cell.angle_beta   90.00
_cell.angle_gamma   90.00
#
_symmetry.space_group_name_H-M   'P 1'
#
loop_
_entity.id
_entity.type
_entity.pdbx_description
1 polymer ?
#
loop_
_entity_poly.entity_id
_entity_poly.type
_entity_poly.pdbx_seq_one_letter_code
_entity_poly.pdbx_strand_id
1 'polypeptide(L)'
;MKIEHIALYVSDLEKMRTFYETYFQAVSNPKYHNPKTGFQSYFLTFDSGSRLELTTKKFLSPRVSESLGYTHLAIAVGDQADVDRYAQRFVEDGYPLLNGPRTTGDGYYEAVVQDPEGNLIELTTDDLPS
;
A
#
# COMPACT_ATOMS: atom_id res chain seq x y z
N MET A 1 16.29 0.68 -16.84
CA MET A 1 14.90 1.17 -16.74
C MET A 1 14.26 0.48 -15.55
N LYS A 2 13.43 1.18 -14.76
CA LYS A 2 12.78 0.65 -13.55
C LYS A 2 11.47 1.39 -13.30
N ILE A 3 10.56 0.81 -12.51
CA ILE A 3 9.49 1.58 -11.88
C ILE A 3 10.15 2.55 -10.89
N GLU A 4 9.86 3.84 -11.00
CA GLU A 4 10.42 4.83 -10.08
C GLU A 4 9.48 5.06 -8.91
N HIS A 5 8.19 5.23 -9.21
CA HIS A 5 7.13 5.28 -8.22
C HIS A 5 5.82 4.77 -8.81
N ILE A 6 4.87 4.50 -7.91
CA ILE A 6 3.46 4.30 -8.23
C ILE A 6 2.68 5.40 -7.51
N ALA A 7 1.69 5.99 -8.17
CA ALA A 7 0.84 7.03 -7.57
C ALA A 7 -0.56 6.49 -7.24
N LEU A 8 -1.06 6.84 -6.06
CA LEU A 8 -2.38 6.45 -5.56
C LEU A 8 -3.19 7.72 -5.25
N TYR A 9 -4.39 7.82 -5.80
CA TYR A 9 -5.34 8.84 -5.35
C TYR A 9 -6.01 8.40 -4.06
N VAL A 10 -6.01 9.29 -3.08
CA VAL A 10 -6.61 9.08 -1.77
C VAL A 10 -7.51 10.26 -1.38
N SER A 11 -8.51 9.98 -0.56
CA SER A 11 -9.44 10.99 -0.04
C SER A 11 -8.88 11.74 1.17
N ASP A 12 -8.23 11.04 2.10
CA ASP A 12 -7.62 11.56 3.31
C ASP A 12 -6.10 11.33 3.25
N LEU A 13 -5.40 12.36 2.77
CA LEU A 13 -3.96 12.30 2.53
C LEU A 13 -3.15 12.05 3.82
N GLU A 14 -3.58 12.62 4.96
CA GLU A 14 -2.83 12.50 6.22
C GLU A 14 -3.06 11.15 6.89
N LYS A 15 -4.30 10.64 6.84
CA LYS A 15 -4.62 9.28 7.33
C LYS A 15 -3.84 8.23 6.55
N MET A 16 -3.80 8.36 5.23
CA MET A 16 -3.08 7.43 4.36
C MET A 16 -1.58 7.49 4.58
N ARG A 17 -1.00 8.70 4.69
CA ARG A 17 0.41 8.86 5.05
C ARG A 17 0.72 8.13 6.37
N THR A 18 -0.04 8.42 7.42
CA THR A 18 0.16 7.86 8.77
C THR A 18 0.11 6.33 8.74
N PHE A 19 -0.83 5.76 7.98
CA PHE A 19 -0.95 4.31 7.81
C PHE A 19 0.33 3.70 7.22
N TYR A 20 0.82 4.20 6.08
CA TYR A 20 2.02 3.64 5.47
C TYR A 20 3.29 3.87 6.30
N GLU A 21 3.42 5.00 7.01
CA GLU A 21 4.51 5.24 7.95
C GLU A 21 4.46 4.24 9.14
N THR A 22 3.26 3.91 9.64
CA THR A 22 3.06 3.07 10.83
C THR A 22 3.26 1.58 10.57
N TYR A 23 2.72 1.08 9.45
CA TYR A 23 2.73 -0.36 9.16
C TYR A 23 3.95 -0.75 8.34
N PHE A 24 4.32 0.05 7.34
CA PHE A 24 5.36 -0.31 6.37
C PHE A 24 6.66 0.48 6.57
N GLN A 25 6.78 1.21 7.68
CA GLN A 25 7.97 2.00 8.03
C GLN A 25 8.37 3.00 6.93
N ALA A 26 7.41 3.37 6.07
CA ALA A 26 7.68 4.29 4.98
C ALA A 26 8.04 5.67 5.55
N VAL A 27 8.90 6.41 4.86
CA VAL A 27 9.29 7.76 5.26
C VAL A 27 8.72 8.76 4.27
N SER A 28 7.86 9.66 4.75
CA SER A 28 7.27 10.71 3.94
C SER A 28 8.19 11.93 3.78
N ASN A 29 8.14 12.55 2.61
CA ASN A 29 8.72 13.87 2.38
C ASN A 29 7.84 15.01 2.93
N PRO A 30 8.26 16.28 2.84
CA PRO A 30 7.37 17.40 3.10
C PRO A 30 6.21 17.44 2.11
N LYS A 31 5.02 17.82 2.62
CA LYS A 31 3.80 17.93 1.82
C LYS A 31 3.98 18.89 0.66
N TYR A 32 3.65 18.43 -0.55
CA TYR A 32 3.47 19.31 -1.69
C TYR A 32 2.00 19.77 -1.77
N HIS A 33 1.78 21.04 -2.11
CA HIS A 33 0.44 21.59 -2.35
C HIS A 33 0.47 22.62 -3.48
N ASN A 34 -0.32 22.39 -4.51
CA ASN A 34 -0.61 23.37 -5.56
C ASN A 34 -1.93 24.09 -5.24
N PRO A 35 -1.91 25.35 -4.77
CA PRO A 35 -3.13 26.07 -4.38
C PRO A 35 -4.05 26.40 -5.57
N LYS A 36 -3.53 26.42 -6.80
CA LYS A 36 -4.34 26.72 -8.00
C LYS A 36 -5.25 25.55 -8.39
N THR A 37 -4.76 24.33 -8.27
CA THR A 37 -5.50 23.11 -8.64
C THR A 37 -6.10 22.38 -7.44
N GLY A 38 -5.62 22.69 -6.24
CA GLY A 38 -5.94 21.95 -5.01
C GLY A 38 -5.28 20.58 -4.95
N PHE A 39 -4.32 20.28 -5.83
CA PHE A 39 -3.56 19.04 -5.80
C PHE A 39 -2.59 19.04 -4.63
N GLN A 40 -2.54 17.93 -3.90
CA GLN A 40 -1.62 17.72 -2.78
C GLN A 40 -0.99 16.34 -2.92
N SER A 41 0.27 16.20 -2.51
CA SER A 41 0.91 14.88 -2.48
C SER A 41 2.00 14.74 -1.43
N TYR A 42 2.29 13.48 -1.13
CA TYR A 42 3.47 13.01 -0.43
C TYR A 42 4.15 11.93 -1.27
N PHE A 43 5.47 11.92 -1.28
CA PHE A 43 6.24 10.74 -1.65
C PHE A 43 6.62 9.99 -0.39
N LEU A 44 6.29 8.70 -0.36
CA LEU A 44 6.69 7.76 0.66
C LEU A 44 7.83 6.89 0.13
N THR A 45 8.92 6.84 0.88
CA THR A 45 10.12 6.06 0.54
C THR A 45 10.20 4.86 1.48
N PHE A 46 10.36 3.66 0.92
CA PHE A 46 10.65 2.44 1.66
C PHE A 46 12.17 2.21 1.74
N ASP A 47 12.59 1.15 2.43
CA ASP A 47 14.02 0.81 2.60
C ASP A 47 14.76 0.64 1.26
N SER A 48 14.06 0.19 0.22
CA SER A 48 14.59 0.11 -1.14
C SER A 48 13.49 0.13 -2.20
N GLY A 49 13.88 0.13 -3.48
CA GLY A 49 12.96 -0.05 -4.59
C GLY A 49 12.22 1.22 -5.02
N SER A 50 10.95 1.04 -5.39
CA SER A 50 10.06 2.11 -5.88
C SER A 50 9.46 2.91 -4.73
N ARG A 51 9.10 4.17 -4.99
CA ARG A 51 8.37 5.01 -4.02
C ARG A 51 6.86 4.92 -4.22
N LEU A 52 6.08 5.25 -3.19
CA LEU A 52 4.63 5.43 -3.30
C LEU A 52 4.30 6.92 -3.24
N GLU A 53 3.67 7.48 -4.28
CA GLU A 53 3.13 8.83 -4.25
C GLU A 53 1.66 8.78 -3.80
N LEU A 54 1.37 9.28 -2.60
CA LEU A 54 0.00 9.52 -2.18
C LEU A 54 -0.43 10.89 -2.71
N THR A 55 -1.56 10.92 -3.42
CA THR A 55 -2.04 12.13 -4.08
C THR A 55 -3.50 12.39 -3.74
N THR A 56 -3.90 13.65 -3.65
CA THR A 56 -5.31 14.02 -3.53
C THR A 56 -5.63 15.31 -4.26
N LYS A 57 -6.88 15.48 -4.66
CA LYS A 57 -7.41 16.71 -5.25
C LYS A 57 -8.93 16.77 -5.05
N LYS A 58 -9.52 17.92 -5.38
CA LYS A 58 -10.97 18.09 -5.34
C LYS A 58 -11.66 17.20 -6.38
N PHE A 59 -12.87 16.75 -6.04
CA PHE A 59 -13.80 16.05 -6.94
C PHE A 59 -13.27 14.72 -7.49
N LEU A 60 -12.60 13.93 -6.64
CA LEU A 60 -12.30 12.55 -6.98
C LEU A 60 -13.60 11.74 -7.06
N SER A 61 -13.70 10.89 -8.08
CA SER A 61 -14.76 9.90 -8.17
C SER A 61 -14.51 8.79 -7.14
N PRO A 62 -15.57 8.20 -6.56
CA PRO A 62 -15.43 7.00 -5.75
C PRO A 62 -14.70 5.89 -6.53
N ARG A 63 -13.91 5.08 -5.81
CA ARG A 63 -13.27 3.90 -6.39
C ARG A 63 -14.33 2.92 -6.88
N VAL A 64 -14.09 2.33 -8.05
CA VAL A 64 -14.86 1.19 -8.56
C VAL A 64 -14.03 -0.07 -8.34
N SER A 65 -14.53 -0.99 -7.51
CA SER A 65 -13.88 -2.28 -7.28
C SER A 65 -13.95 -3.14 -8.55
N GLU A 66 -12.94 -3.99 -8.76
CA GLU A 66 -12.89 -4.98 -9.87
C GLU A 66 -13.09 -4.35 -11.26
N SER A 67 -12.23 -3.38 -11.60
CA SER A 67 -12.19 -2.74 -12.91
C SER A 67 -10.85 -2.96 -13.62
N LEU A 68 -10.80 -2.76 -14.93
CA LEU A 68 -9.55 -2.80 -15.69
C LEU A 68 -8.59 -1.71 -15.18
N GLY A 69 -7.33 -2.08 -14.92
CA GLY A 69 -6.30 -1.16 -14.45
C GLY A 69 -5.43 -1.79 -13.35
N TYR A 70 -4.92 -0.95 -12.45
CA TYR A 70 -4.17 -1.40 -11.27
C TYR A 70 -5.07 -2.19 -10.33
N THR A 71 -4.60 -3.35 -9.87
CA THR A 71 -5.35 -4.28 -9.04
C THR A 71 -5.04 -4.12 -7.55
N HIS A 72 -3.75 -4.16 -7.22
CA HIS A 72 -3.21 -4.13 -5.86
C HIS A 72 -1.76 -3.58 -5.87
N LEU A 73 -1.20 -3.39 -4.68
CA LEU A 73 0.24 -3.26 -4.46
C LEU A 73 0.73 -4.45 -3.64
N ALA A 74 1.85 -5.06 -4.01
CA ALA A 74 2.53 -6.04 -3.17
C ALA A 74 3.67 -5.35 -2.41
N ILE A 75 3.77 -5.59 -1.11
CA ILE A 75 4.83 -5.10 -0.24
C ILE A 75 5.47 -6.30 0.44
N ALA A 76 6.76 -6.51 0.17
CA ALA A 76 7.54 -7.52 0.86
C ALA A 76 7.84 -7.06 2.29
N VAL A 77 7.57 -7.93 3.26
CA VAL A 77 7.68 -7.62 4.70
C VAL A 77 8.75 -8.43 5.43
N GLY A 78 9.52 -9.24 4.70
CA GLY A 78 10.54 -10.14 5.24
C GLY A 78 10.28 -11.59 4.90
N ASP A 79 10.21 -12.47 5.90
CA ASP A 79 9.98 -13.90 5.74
C ASP A 79 8.52 -14.32 5.99
N GLN A 80 8.23 -15.63 5.97
CA GLN A 80 6.87 -16.14 6.21
C GLN A 80 6.34 -15.78 7.61
N ALA A 81 7.21 -15.76 8.63
CA ALA A 81 6.81 -15.39 9.99
C ALA A 81 6.52 -13.89 10.09
N ASP A 82 7.21 -13.05 9.30
CA ASP A 82 6.86 -11.64 9.18
C ASP A 82 5.50 -11.44 8.49
N VAL A 83 5.19 -12.20 7.42
CA VAL A 83 3.87 -12.16 6.79
C VAL A 83 2.77 -12.51 7.81
N ASP A 84 2.95 -13.58 8.58
CA ASP A 84 2.02 -14.00 9.65
C ASP A 84 1.82 -12.88 10.68
N ARG A 85 2.93 -12.33 11.18
CA ARG A 85 2.93 -11.27 12.20
C ARG A 85 2.26 -10.00 11.71
N TYR A 86 2.52 -9.59 10.47
CA TYR A 86 1.87 -8.44 9.86
C TYR A 86 0.37 -8.68 9.68
N ALA A 87 -0.04 -9.83 9.13
CA ALA A 87 -1.45 -10.16 8.94
C ALA A 87 -2.21 -10.16 10.28
N GLN A 88 -1.63 -10.73 11.34
CA GLN A 88 -2.20 -10.69 12.68
C GLN A 88 -2.34 -9.26 13.21
N ARG A 89 -1.29 -8.44 13.11
CA ARG A 89 -1.32 -7.05 13.55
C ARG A 89 -2.42 -6.24 12.86
N PHE A 90 -2.61 -6.45 11.55
CA PHE A 90 -3.68 -5.78 10.80
C PHE A 90 -5.07 -6.13 11.34
N VAL A 91 -5.32 -7.40 11.64
CA VAL A 91 -6.59 -7.85 12.25
C VAL A 91 -6.79 -7.25 13.64
N GLU A 92 -5.75 -7.25 14.48
CA GLU A 92 -5.79 -6.68 15.84
C GLU A 92 -6.10 -5.18 15.83
N ASP A 93 -5.54 -4.46 14.86
CA ASP A 93 -5.75 -3.02 14.67
C ASP A 93 -7.07 -2.70 13.92
N GLY A 94 -7.86 -3.72 13.55
CA GLY A 94 -9.20 -3.57 12.98
C GLY A 94 -9.25 -3.40 11.46
N TYR A 95 -8.16 -3.71 10.74
CA TYR A 95 -8.14 -3.69 9.28
C TYR A 95 -8.66 -5.00 8.67
N PRO A 96 -9.32 -4.95 7.49
CA PRO A 96 -9.78 -6.15 6.80
C PRO A 96 -8.62 -7.04 6.35
N LEU A 97 -8.67 -8.32 6.76
CA LEU A 97 -7.88 -9.41 6.19
C LEU A 97 -8.77 -10.17 5.20
N LEU A 98 -8.53 -9.99 3.90
CA LEU A 98 -9.32 -10.61 2.84
C LEU A 98 -8.91 -12.07 2.61
N ASN A 99 -7.60 -12.33 2.65
CA ASN A 99 -7.05 -13.68 2.59
C ASN A 99 -5.92 -13.80 3.62
N GLY A 100 -5.96 -14.84 4.44
CA GLY A 100 -4.90 -15.12 5.40
C GLY A 100 -3.59 -15.59 4.75
N PRO A 101 -2.50 -15.66 5.53
CA PRO A 101 -1.22 -16.20 5.11
C PRO A 101 -1.35 -17.58 4.47
N ARG A 102 -0.86 -17.72 3.23
CA ARG A 102 -0.91 -18.96 2.45
C ARG A 102 0.13 -18.95 1.34
N THR A 103 0.47 -20.14 0.84
CA THR A 103 1.17 -20.27 -0.44
C THR A 103 0.17 -20.21 -1.60
N THR A 104 0.40 -19.34 -2.57
CA THR A 104 -0.40 -19.21 -3.79
C THR A 104 -0.04 -20.27 -4.83
N GLY A 105 -0.88 -20.40 -5.87
CA GLY A 105 -0.63 -21.35 -6.96
C GLY A 105 0.61 -21.03 -7.81
N ASP A 106 1.08 -19.78 -7.77
CA ASP A 106 2.31 -19.29 -8.41
C ASP A 106 3.50 -19.19 -7.43
N GLY A 107 3.36 -19.67 -6.20
CA GLY A 107 4.46 -19.95 -5.29
C GLY A 107 4.80 -18.87 -4.26
N TYR A 108 4.09 -17.74 -4.23
CA TYR A 108 4.28 -16.72 -3.21
C TYR A 108 3.69 -17.16 -1.88
N TYR A 109 4.39 -16.89 -0.78
CA TYR A 109 3.77 -16.91 0.54
C TYR A 109 3.27 -15.50 0.88
N GLU A 110 1.96 -15.34 0.97
CA GLU A 110 1.34 -14.01 1.09
C GLU A 110 0.09 -13.99 1.98
N ALA A 111 -0.29 -12.78 2.40
CA ALA A 111 -1.61 -12.44 2.91
C ALA A 111 -2.17 -11.21 2.17
N VAL A 112 -3.49 -11.03 2.13
CA VAL A 112 -4.13 -9.87 1.46
C VAL A 112 -4.91 -9.04 2.47
N VAL A 113 -4.55 -7.77 2.62
CA VAL A 113 -5.18 -6.81 3.53
C VAL A 113 -5.69 -5.57 2.78
N GLN A 114 -6.43 -4.72 3.47
CA GLN A 114 -6.86 -3.42 2.97
C GLN A 114 -6.23 -2.26 3.74
N ASP A 115 -5.84 -1.23 3.01
CA ASP A 115 -5.52 0.07 3.59
C ASP A 115 -6.80 0.80 4.09
N PRO A 116 -6.69 1.96 4.74
CA PRO A 116 -7.85 2.69 5.29
C PRO A 116 -8.90 3.13 4.27
N GLU A 117 -8.59 3.09 2.97
CA GLU A 117 -9.50 3.47 1.87
C GLU A 117 -9.87 2.28 0.97
N GLY A 118 -9.54 1.05 1.40
CA GLY A 118 -9.93 -0.18 0.73
C GLY A 118 -9.07 -0.55 -0.48
N ASN A 119 -7.88 0.03 -0.63
CA ASN A 119 -6.92 -0.44 -1.62
C ASN A 119 -6.27 -1.74 -1.13
N LEU A 120 -6.07 -2.67 -2.07
CA LEU A 120 -5.56 -3.99 -1.77
C LEU A 120 -4.04 -3.96 -1.62
N ILE A 121 -3.56 -4.54 -0.52
CA ILE A 121 -2.13 -4.75 -0.27
C ILE A 121 -1.89 -6.24 -0.07
N GLU A 122 -1.03 -6.80 -0.92
CA GLU A 122 -0.45 -8.12 -0.71
C GLU A 122 0.78 -7.96 0.19
N LEU A 123 0.79 -8.67 1.32
CA LEU A 123 1.93 -8.81 2.22
C LEU A 123 2.70 -10.04 1.76
N THR A 124 3.90 -9.88 1.23
CA THR A 124 4.66 -10.99 0.65
C THR A 124 6.01 -11.20 1.35
N THR A 125 6.65 -12.32 1.07
CA THR A 125 8.07 -12.52 1.40
C THR A 125 8.99 -11.72 0.47
N ASP A 126 10.24 -11.51 0.90
CA ASP A 126 11.29 -10.85 0.10
C ASP A 126 11.74 -11.69 -1.10
N ASP A 127 11.70 -13.01 -0.95
CA ASP A 127 12.15 -13.95 -1.97
C ASP A 127 11.07 -14.14 -3.05
N LEU A 128 11.51 -14.07 -4.31
CA LEU A 128 10.69 -14.53 -5.44
C LEU A 128 10.58 -16.06 -5.38
N PRO A 129 9.41 -16.63 -5.67
CA PRO A 129 9.29 -18.07 -5.82
C PRO A 129 10.31 -18.60 -6.83
N SER A 130 10.97 -19.70 -6.46
CA SER A 130 11.99 -20.39 -7.25
C SER A 130 11.45 -21.02 -8.53
#